data_AF-A0A8C0B9X9-F1
#
_entry.id   AF-A0A8C0B9X9-F1
#
_cell.length_a   1.000
_cell.length_b   1.000
_cell.length_c   1.000
_cell.angle_alpha   90.00
_cell.angle_beta   90.00
_cell.angle_gamma   90.00
#
_symmetry.space_group_name_H-M   'P 1'
#
loop_
_entity.id
_entity.type
_entity.pdbx_description
1 polymer ?
#
loop_
_entity_poly.entity_id
_entity_poly.type
_entity_poly.pdbx_seq_one_letter_code
_entity_poly.pdbx_strand_id
1 'polypeptide(L)'
;KKRLEELDAASKVTEQEWREKAKKDLEEWNLRQNEQMEKNRANNRASEEAFLKESKEETPGSEWEKVAQLCDFNPKSSKQSKDVSRMRSVLISLKQTPLSR
;
A
#
# COMPACT_ATOMS: atom_id res chain seq x y z
N LYS A 1 15.66 -56.70 22.25
CA LYS A 1 15.30 -55.60 23.19
C LYS A 1 16.09 -54.34 22.88
N LYS A 2 17.43 -54.35 22.97
CA LYS A 2 18.30 -53.19 22.68
C LYS A 2 18.03 -52.44 21.36
N ARG A 3 17.91 -53.16 20.23
CA ARG A 3 17.58 -52.55 18.92
C ARG A 3 16.22 -51.82 18.90
N LEU A 4 15.24 -52.31 19.66
CA LEU A 4 13.91 -51.71 19.71
C LEU A 4 13.97 -50.39 20.51
N GLU A 5 14.69 -50.40 21.63
CA GLU A 5 14.93 -49.21 22.46
C GLU A 5 15.69 -48.12 21.69
N GLU A 6 16.67 -48.50 20.86
CA GLU A 6 17.40 -47.59 19.97
C GLU A 6 16.48 -46.94 18.93
N LEU A 7 15.55 -47.72 18.33
CA LEU A 7 14.57 -47.20 17.37
C LEU A 7 13.55 -46.26 18.04
N ASP A 8 13.07 -46.60 19.24
CA ASP A 8 12.15 -45.76 20.01
C ASP A 8 12.82 -44.44 20.42
N ALA A 9 14.10 -44.49 20.82
CA ALA A 9 14.87 -43.29 21.14
C ALA A 9 15.07 -42.40 19.90
N ALA A 10 15.44 -43.00 18.76
CA ALA A 10 15.60 -42.27 17.50
C ALA A 10 14.29 -41.61 17.06
N SER A 11 13.15 -42.31 17.20
CA SER A 11 11.83 -41.75 16.86
C SER A 11 11.45 -40.56 17.75
N LYS A 12 11.81 -40.57 19.03
CA LYS A 12 11.54 -39.45 19.94
C LYS A 12 12.39 -38.22 19.59
N VAL A 13 13.65 -38.44 19.19
CA VAL A 13 14.55 -37.37 18.75
C VAL A 13 14.01 -36.72 17.49
N THR A 14 13.64 -37.50 16.47
CA THR A 14 13.09 -36.94 15.22
C THR A 14 11.77 -36.22 15.45
N GLU A 15 10.91 -36.72 16.34
CA GLU A 15 9.68 -36.02 16.73
C GLU A 15 9.96 -34.68 17.40
N GLN A 16 10.95 -34.61 18.30
CA GLN A 16 11.35 -33.35 18.93
C GLN A 16 11.91 -32.36 17.91
N GLU A 17 12.79 -32.80 17.02
CA GLU A 17 13.34 -31.98 15.94
C GLU A 17 12.24 -31.40 15.05
N TRP A 18 11.21 -32.19 14.71
CA TRP A 18 10.08 -31.72 13.91
C TRP A 18 9.22 -30.69 14.66
N ARG A 19 8.99 -30.89 15.95
CA ARG A 19 8.26 -29.93 16.79
C ARG A 19 9.02 -28.60 16.90
N GLU A 20 10.33 -28.66 17.09
CA GLU A 20 11.19 -27.48 17.15
C GLU A 20 11.23 -26.75 15.80
N LYS A 21 11.34 -27.49 14.69
CA LYS A 21 11.27 -26.91 13.35
C LYS A 21 9.94 -26.21 13.09
N ALA A 22 8.83 -26.85 13.42
CA ALA A 22 7.50 -26.26 13.25
C ALA A 22 7.30 -25.00 14.10
N LYS A 23 7.79 -25.02 15.34
CA LYS A 23 7.77 -23.83 16.21
C LYS A 23 8.59 -22.68 15.63
N LYS A 24 9.80 -22.97 15.17
CA LYS A 24 10.67 -21.96 14.53
C LYS A 24 10.03 -21.36 13.29
N ASP A 25 9.43 -22.19 12.44
CA ASP A 25 8.77 -21.71 11.21
C ASP A 25 7.57 -20.81 11.52
N LEU A 26 6.81 -21.12 12.57
CA LEU A 26 5.72 -20.27 13.05
C LEU A 26 6.23 -18.92 13.58
N GLU A 27 7.31 -18.93 14.36
CA GLU A 27 7.94 -17.71 14.89
C GLU A 27 8.48 -16.82 13.75
N GLU A 28 9.18 -17.40 12.77
CA GLU A 28 9.66 -16.70 11.59
C GLU A 28 8.52 -16.14 10.74
N TRP A 29 7.41 -16.86 10.64
CA TRP A 29 6.23 -16.36 9.94
C TRP A 29 5.63 -15.15 10.67
N ASN A 30 5.44 -15.23 11.99
CA ASN A 30 4.93 -14.13 12.80
C ASN A 30 5.82 -12.89 12.71
N LEU A 31 7.15 -13.07 12.78
CA LEU A 31 8.09 -11.96 12.62
C LEU A 31 7.93 -11.28 11.26
N ARG A 32 7.93 -12.06 10.17
CA ARG A 32 7.76 -11.54 8.81
C ARG A 32 6.43 -10.82 8.62
N GLN A 33 5.35 -11.34 9.19
CA GLN A 33 4.05 -10.67 9.17
C GLN A 33 4.11 -9.32 9.89
N ASN A 34 4.68 -9.29 11.09
CA ASN A 34 4.79 -8.05 11.86
C ASN A 34 5.66 -7.00 11.15
N GLU A 35 6.81 -7.40 10.60
CA GLU A 35 7.68 -6.53 9.81
C GLU A 35 6.95 -5.97 8.58
N GLN A 36 6.23 -6.81 7.84
CA GLN A 36 5.47 -6.36 6.68
C GLN A 36 4.35 -5.38 7.07
N MET A 37 3.66 -5.65 8.18
CA MET A 37 2.62 -4.76 8.69
C MET A 37 3.18 -3.41 9.12
N GLU A 38 4.31 -3.37 9.81
CA GLU A 38 4.98 -2.11 10.19
C GLU A 38 5.48 -1.35 8.97
N LYS A 39 6.05 -2.03 7.98
CA LYS A 39 6.44 -1.40 6.71
C LYS A 39 5.24 -0.80 5.99
N ASN A 40 4.11 -1.51 5.93
CA ASN A 40 2.88 -1.00 5.33
C ASN A 40 2.36 0.23 6.08
N ARG A 41 2.35 0.20 7.41
CA ARG A 41 1.96 1.34 8.26
C ARG A 41 2.86 2.55 8.03
N ALA A 42 4.18 2.34 7.98
CA ALA A 42 5.15 3.40 7.73
C ALA A 42 4.96 4.03 6.34
N ASN A 43 4.77 3.21 5.31
CA ASN A 43 4.50 3.69 3.95
C ASN A 43 3.20 4.51 3.87
N ASN A 44 2.14 4.06 4.55
CA ASN A 44 0.87 4.79 4.58
C ASN A 44 1.04 6.16 5.27
N ARG A 45 1.73 6.20 6.42
CA ARG A 45 2.03 7.47 7.12
C ARG A 45 2.86 8.42 6.26
N ALA A 46 3.92 7.93 5.62
CA ALA A 46 4.75 8.74 4.73
C ALA A 46 3.96 9.27 3.52
N SER A 47 3.06 8.46 2.96
CA SER A 47 2.19 8.87 1.84
C SER A 47 1.20 9.95 2.28
N GLU A 48 0.62 9.82 3.47
CA GLU A 48 -0.27 10.82 4.04
C GLU A 48 0.46 12.13 4.34
N GLU A 49 1.65 12.07 4.95
CA GLU A 49 2.48 13.25 5.20
C GLU A 49 2.84 13.98 3.91
N ALA A 50 3.23 13.25 2.86
CA ALA A 50 3.52 13.82 1.54
C ALA A 50 2.28 14.49 0.93
N PHE A 51 1.12 13.82 0.98
CA PHE A 51 -0.14 14.37 0.50
C PHE A 51 -0.54 15.64 1.27
N LEU A 52 -0.42 15.64 2.60
CA LEU A 52 -0.70 16.80 3.43
C LEU A 52 0.24 17.96 3.11
N LYS A 53 1.53 17.70 2.87
CA LYS A 53 2.49 18.72 2.48
C LYS A 53 2.11 19.36 1.13
N GLU A 54 1.84 18.55 0.11
CA GLU A 54 1.42 19.04 -1.21
C GLU A 54 0.11 19.84 -1.13
N SER A 55 -0.85 19.38 -0.31
CA SER A 55 -2.12 20.09 -0.14
C SER A 55 -1.96 21.46 0.52
N LYS A 56 -1.11 21.57 1.55
CA LYS A 56 -0.88 22.77 2.36
C LYS A 56 0.07 23.77 1.71
N GLU A 57 0.90 23.37 0.75
CA GLU A 57 1.70 24.29 -0.06
C GLU A 57 0.76 25.13 -0.94
N GLU A 58 0.32 26.28 -0.43
CA GLU A 58 -0.50 27.26 -1.16
C GLU A 58 0.41 28.23 -1.92
N THR A 59 0.92 27.76 -3.07
CA THR A 59 1.56 28.64 -4.03
C THR A 59 0.48 29.36 -4.85
N PRO A 60 0.42 30.70 -4.85
CA PRO A 60 -0.54 31.43 -5.67
C PRO A 60 -0.44 31.03 -7.15
N GLY A 61 -1.57 30.68 -7.77
CA GLY A 61 -1.63 30.22 -9.15
C GLY A 61 -1.66 28.70 -9.34
N SER A 62 -1.44 27.91 -8.28
CA SER A 62 -1.51 26.43 -8.31
C SER A 62 -2.92 25.86 -8.09
N GLU A 63 -3.93 26.70 -7.86
CA GLU A 63 -5.25 26.25 -7.40
C GLU A 63 -5.96 25.36 -8.43
N TRP A 64 -5.90 25.72 -9.71
CA TRP A 64 -6.49 24.91 -10.78
C TRP A 64 -5.70 23.64 -11.07
N GLU A 65 -4.42 23.62 -10.73
CA GLU A 65 -3.58 22.43 -10.83
C GLU A 65 -4.01 21.38 -9.79
N LYS A 66 -4.26 21.82 -8.54
CA LYS A 66 -4.84 20.98 -7.47
C LYS A 66 -6.24 20.47 -7.82
N VAL A 67 -7.11 21.35 -8.34
CA VAL A 67 -8.46 20.93 -8.80
C VAL A 67 -8.35 19.89 -9.90
N ALA A 68 -7.44 20.07 -10.86
CA ALA A 68 -7.28 19.14 -11.96
C ALA A 68 -6.68 17.78 -11.53
N GLN A 69 -5.80 17.73 -10.54
CA GLN A 69 -5.29 16.47 -9.99
C GLN A 69 -6.41 15.60 -9.38
N LEU A 70 -7.44 16.22 -8.81
CA LEU A 70 -8.60 15.51 -8.24
C LEU A 70 -9.65 15.12 -9.28
N CYS A 71 -9.53 15.61 -10.51
CA CYS A 71 -10.48 15.34 -11.59
C CYS A 71 -9.98 14.19 -12.49
N ASP A 72 -10.80 13.17 -12.68
CA ASP A 72 -10.50 12.09 -13.62
C ASP A 72 -10.78 12.52 -15.07
N PHE A 73 -9.72 12.94 -15.76
CA PHE A 73 -9.76 13.31 -17.18
C PHE A 73 -9.57 12.15 -18.14
N ASN A 74 -9.40 10.91 -17.65
CA ASN A 74 -9.26 9.77 -18.54
C ASN A 74 -10.56 9.60 -19.36
N PRO A 75 -10.51 9.64 -20.70
CA PRO A 75 -11.70 9.47 -21.53
C PRO A 75 -12.26 8.04 -21.46
N LYS A 76 -11.44 7.05 -21.05
CA LYS A 76 -11.82 5.63 -20.97
C LYS A 76 -12.45 5.22 -19.64
N SER A 77 -12.33 6.03 -18.59
CA SER A 77 -12.90 5.76 -17.27
C SER A 77 -14.32 6.33 -17.09
N SER A 78 -14.79 7.13 -18.04
CA SER A 78 -16.10 7.77 -17.97
C SER A 78 -17.24 6.76 -18.11
N LYS A 79 -17.77 6.29 -16.97
CA LYS A 79 -19.03 5.53 -16.88
C LYS A 79 -20.26 6.43 -16.69
N GLN A 80 -20.12 7.73 -16.94
CA GLN A 80 -21.13 8.75 -16.64
C GLN A 80 -22.19 8.80 -17.75
N SER A 81 -23.47 8.86 -17.38
CA SER A 81 -24.60 9.01 -18.33
C SER A 81 -24.78 10.44 -18.84
N LYS A 82 -24.09 11.41 -18.24
CA LYS A 82 -24.17 12.83 -18.60
C LYS A 82 -22.93 13.24 -19.38
N ASP A 83 -23.13 14.05 -20.41
CA ASP A 83 -22.03 14.69 -21.12
C ASP A 83 -21.36 15.73 -20.22
N VAL A 84 -20.11 15.45 -19.84
CA VAL A 84 -19.26 16.32 -19.03
C VAL A 84 -18.12 16.93 -19.85
N SER A 85 -18.14 16.80 -21.19
CA SER A 85 -17.06 17.22 -22.07
C SER A 85 -16.76 18.70 -21.94
N ARG A 86 -17.80 19.55 -21.90
CA ARG A 86 -17.61 21.00 -21.72
C ARG A 86 -16.98 21.35 -20.37
N MET A 87 -17.42 20.71 -19.29
CA MET A 87 -16.85 20.91 -17.96
C MET A 87 -15.38 20.46 -17.94
N ARG A 88 -15.07 19.30 -18.54
CA ARG A 88 -13.69 18.79 -18.66
C ARG A 88 -12.80 19.77 -19.42
N SER A 89 -13.25 20.31 -20.56
CA SER A 89 -12.50 21.29 -21.33
C SER A 89 -12.22 22.58 -20.55
N VAL A 90 -13.20 23.09 -19.79
CA VAL A 90 -13.00 24.29 -18.96
C VAL A 90 -11.96 24.04 -17.88
N LEU A 91 -12.02 22.92 -17.16
CA LEU A 91 -11.06 22.60 -16.10
C LEU A 91 -9.63 22.40 -16.65
N ILE A 92 -9.48 21.75 -17.81
CA ILE A 92 -8.17 21.59 -18.47
C ILE A 92 -7.60 22.95 -18.88
N SER A 93 -8.42 23.84 -19.44
CA SER A 93 -7.99 25.19 -19.82
C SER A 93 -7.50 25.99 -18.62
N LEU A 94 -8.21 25.91 -17.49
CA LEU A 94 -7.85 26.63 -16.26
C LEU A 94 -6.56 26.09 -15.63
N LYS A 95 -6.26 24.80 -15.80
CA LYS A 95 -4.96 24.21 -15.43
C LYS A 95 -3.82 24.77 -16.28
N GLN A 96 -4.01 24.84 -17.60
CA GLN A 96 -2.96 25.26 -18.54
C GLN A 96 -2.73 26.77 -18.55
N THR A 97 -3.78 27.54 -18.30
CA THR A 97 -3.74 29.00 -18.28
C THR A 97 -4.51 29.47 -17.05
N PRO A 98 -3.81 29.61 -15.91
CA PRO A 98 -4.40 30.15 -14.70
C PRO A 98 -4.97 31.55 -14.97
N LEU A 99 -6.10 31.86 -14.33
CA LEU A 99 -6.67 33.21 -14.41
C LEU A 99 -5.68 34.20 -13.82
N SER A 100 -5.38 35.27 -14.56
CA SER A 100 -4.67 36.43 -14.00
C SER A 100 -5.47 36.94 -12.80
N ARG A 101 -4.84 36.97 -11.63
CA ARG A 101 -5.38 37.66 -10.45
C ARG A 101 -5.08 39.14 -10.52
#